data_AF-A0A533IDZ2-F1
#
_entry.id   AF-A0A533IDZ2-F1
#
_cell.length_a   1.000
_cell.length_b   1.000
_cell.length_c   1.000
_cell.angle_alpha   90.00
_cell.angle_beta   90.00
_cell.angle_gamma   90.00
#
_symmetry.space_group_name_H-M   'P 1'
#
loop_
_entity.id
_entity.type
_entity.pdbx_description
1 polymer ?
#
loop_
_entity_poly.entity_id
_entity_poly.type
_entity_poly.pdbx_seq_one_letter_code
_entity_poly.pdbx_strand_id
1 'polypeptide(L)'
;MNRTIAIIIAVLVLASAGWWGWSRIQVRSGEEAPADITPGGPAPKPDTAPEAAAPQPTENVVTPSADEPSAAPVDDAAPVPTPAPRDAELPPETGSAEAREAEAVAEAAIAAADARARAEDTARAERRAMEAAREQLLAVLTPHLTPERFSTEAIRDALAALPPADSMAVGQARARLVSAIEEILTEAESDRTPNAAEAQQPDSDTGDSASPAPPATPAPSPELDPQPVISRIMQLF
;
A
#
# COMPACT_ATOMS: atom_id res chain seq x y z
N MET A 1 -4.08 14.77 31.15
CA MET A 1 -3.41 13.72 30.35
C MET A 1 -4.10 13.45 29.01
N ASN A 2 -5.44 13.38 28.96
CA ASN A 2 -6.16 13.06 27.70
C ASN A 2 -6.02 14.12 26.59
N ARG A 3 -5.87 15.41 26.94
CA ARG A 3 -5.65 16.49 25.95
C ARG A 3 -4.29 16.39 25.24
N THR A 4 -3.25 15.93 25.92
CA THR A 4 -1.91 15.82 25.34
C THR A 4 -1.84 14.68 24.32
N ILE A 5 -2.53 13.57 24.60
CA ILE A 5 -2.64 12.42 23.69
C ILE A 5 -3.38 12.84 22.40
N ALA A 6 -4.48 13.61 22.53
CA ALA A 6 -5.21 14.11 21.36
C ALA A 6 -4.36 15.02 20.46
N ILE A 7 -3.50 15.86 21.05
CA ILE A 7 -2.59 16.74 20.30
C ILE A 7 -1.51 15.91 19.58
N ILE A 8 -0.96 14.88 20.23
CA ILE A 8 0.05 14.00 19.60
C ILE A 8 -0.54 13.26 18.41
N ILE A 9 -1.78 12.77 18.52
CA ILE A 9 -2.48 12.09 17.41
C ILE A 9 -2.74 13.07 16.26
N ALA A 10 -3.19 14.30 16.55
CA ALA A 10 -3.43 15.32 15.53
C ALA A 10 -2.14 15.70 14.77
N VAL A 11 -1.01 15.81 15.48
CA VAL A 11 0.30 16.09 14.87
C VAL A 11 0.79 14.92 14.01
N LEU A 12 0.59 13.68 14.46
CA LEU A 12 0.94 12.48 13.69
C LEU A 12 0.14 12.34 12.38
N VAL A 13 -1.15 12.70 12.41
CA VAL A 13 -2.01 12.69 11.22
C VAL A 13 -1.63 13.81 10.25
N LEU A 14 -1.27 15.00 10.74
CA LEU A 14 -0.81 16.10 9.87
C LEU A 14 0.57 15.79 9.23
N ALA A 15 1.48 15.16 9.98
CA ALA A 15 2.81 14.82 9.49
C ALA A 15 2.79 13.71 8.41
N SER A 16 1.83 12.78 8.48
CA SER A 16 1.69 11.70 7.50
C SER A 16 1.03 12.14 6.19
N ALA A 17 0.18 13.18 6.21
CA ALA A 17 -0.39 13.77 5.00
C ALA A 17 0.61 14.65 4.22
N GLY A 18 1.60 15.25 4.88
CA GLY A 18 2.59 16.13 4.25
C GLY A 18 3.73 15.43 3.51
N TRP A 19 3.91 14.12 3.69
CA TRP A 19 5.11 13.41 3.20
C TRP A 19 5.02 12.92 1.73
N TRP A 20 3.80 12.77 1.18
CA TRP A 20 3.62 12.22 -0.18
C TRP A 20 3.70 13.27 -1.31
N GLY A 21 3.88 14.56 -1.01
CA GLY A 21 3.75 15.64 -2.00
C GLY A 21 5.05 16.16 -2.65
N TRP A 22 6.24 15.78 -2.18
CA TRP A 22 7.49 16.48 -2.56
C TRP A 22 8.50 15.67 -3.39
N SER A 23 8.21 14.42 -3.77
CA SER A 23 9.16 13.59 -4.55
C SER A 23 8.96 13.58 -6.07
N ARG A 24 8.04 14.39 -6.63
CA ARG A 24 7.72 14.40 -8.08
C ARG A 24 7.94 15.73 -8.80
N ILE A 25 8.95 16.50 -8.40
CA ILE A 25 9.44 17.61 -9.23
C ILE A 25 10.93 17.44 -9.39
N GLN A 26 11.37 16.52 -10.23
CA GLN A 26 12.58 16.65 -11.04
C GLN A 26 12.42 15.82 -12.32
N VAL A 27 12.86 16.41 -13.43
CA VAL A 27 12.88 15.92 -14.82
C VAL A 27 11.55 16.06 -15.59
N ARG A 28 11.42 17.16 -16.36
CA ARG A 28 11.59 17.14 -17.83
C ARG A 28 11.43 18.55 -18.40
N SER A 29 12.53 19.28 -18.44
CA SER A 29 12.71 20.43 -19.35
C SER A 29 13.36 19.90 -20.63
N GLY A 30 12.77 20.24 -21.79
CA GLY A 30 13.24 19.89 -23.13
C GLY A 30 12.82 18.48 -23.56
N GLU A 31 12.46 18.19 -24.80
CA GLU A 31 12.22 18.95 -26.02
C GLU A 31 11.49 17.96 -26.94
N GLU A 32 10.82 18.47 -27.98
CA GLU A 32 10.28 17.75 -29.15
C GLU A 32 8.90 17.05 -29.03
N ALA A 33 7.88 17.78 -29.51
CA ALA A 33 6.80 17.21 -30.31
C ALA A 33 7.39 16.75 -31.67
N PRO A 34 6.79 15.78 -32.39
CA PRO A 34 5.59 16.13 -33.17
C PRO A 34 4.55 15.02 -33.39
N ALA A 35 3.40 15.48 -33.89
CA ALA A 35 2.49 14.83 -34.84
C ALA A 35 1.56 13.68 -34.39
N ASP A 36 0.28 14.05 -34.25
CA ASP A 36 -0.78 13.70 -35.21
C ASP A 36 -1.11 12.21 -35.40
N ILE A 37 -2.10 11.68 -34.65
CA ILE A 37 -3.06 10.66 -35.16
C ILE A 37 -4.45 10.86 -34.51
N THR A 38 -5.37 11.31 -35.37
CA THR A 38 -6.85 11.26 -35.40
C THR A 38 -7.57 10.21 -34.52
N PRO A 39 -8.76 10.53 -33.95
CA PRO A 39 -9.59 9.60 -33.19
C PRO A 39 -10.49 8.75 -34.11
N GLY A 40 -10.45 7.42 -33.96
CA GLY A 40 -11.37 6.49 -34.60
C GLY A 40 -11.64 5.30 -33.68
N GLY A 41 -12.91 5.12 -33.27
CA GLY A 41 -13.38 4.04 -32.40
C GLY A 41 -13.32 2.63 -33.04
N PRO A 42 -13.99 1.59 -32.51
CA PRO A 42 -15.11 1.62 -31.55
C PRO A 42 -14.94 0.70 -30.32
N ALA A 43 -15.83 0.90 -29.34
CA ALA A 43 -15.97 0.10 -28.13
C ALA A 43 -16.38 -1.37 -28.41
N PRO A 44 -15.95 -2.35 -27.58
CA PRO A 44 -16.58 -3.66 -27.55
C PRO A 44 -17.83 -3.65 -26.64
N LYS A 45 -18.98 -3.97 -27.23
CA LYS A 45 -20.17 -4.47 -26.53
C LYS A 45 -19.87 -5.84 -25.91
N PRO A 46 -20.45 -6.16 -24.74
CA PRO A 46 -20.84 -7.52 -24.43
C PRO A 46 -22.36 -7.65 -24.57
N ASP A 47 -22.78 -8.33 -25.64
CA ASP A 47 -24.08 -9.01 -25.66
C ASP A 47 -23.95 -10.32 -24.88
N THR A 48 -24.99 -10.60 -24.09
CA THR A 48 -25.70 -11.87 -23.87
C THR A 48 -25.80 -12.27 -22.41
N ALA A 49 -27.02 -12.09 -21.88
CA ALA A 49 -27.53 -12.72 -20.67
C ALA A 49 -27.59 -14.26 -20.83
N PRO A 50 -27.79 -15.01 -19.72
CA PRO A 50 -29.17 -15.44 -19.49
C PRO A 50 -29.63 -15.27 -18.03
N GLU A 51 -30.79 -14.64 -17.91
CA GLU A 51 -31.97 -15.06 -17.14
C GLU A 51 -31.80 -16.17 -16.08
N ALA A 52 -32.01 -15.81 -14.81
CA ALA A 52 -32.76 -16.63 -13.85
C ALA A 52 -33.17 -15.83 -12.59
N ALA A 53 -34.49 -15.74 -12.40
CA ALA A 53 -35.24 -15.67 -11.14
C ALA A 53 -35.02 -14.47 -10.19
N ALA A 54 -35.92 -13.50 -10.30
CA ALA A 54 -36.22 -12.52 -9.25
C ALA A 54 -37.05 -13.16 -8.12
N PRO A 55 -36.71 -12.96 -6.83
CA PRO A 55 -37.66 -13.07 -5.73
C PRO A 55 -38.40 -11.74 -5.52
N GLN A 56 -39.73 -11.77 -5.65
CA GLN A 56 -40.62 -10.65 -5.37
C GLN A 56 -40.66 -10.33 -3.86
N PRO A 57 -40.73 -9.06 -3.44
CA PRO A 57 -41.06 -8.70 -2.07
C PRO A 57 -42.55 -8.89 -1.81
N THR A 58 -42.88 -9.63 -0.74
CA THR A 58 -44.23 -9.85 -0.22
C THR A 58 -44.89 -8.55 0.21
N GLU A 59 -46.04 -8.24 -0.37
CA GLU A 59 -46.98 -7.21 0.09
C GLU A 59 -47.53 -7.59 1.47
N ASN A 60 -47.23 -6.78 2.49
CA ASN A 60 -47.98 -6.78 3.74
C ASN A 60 -49.34 -6.09 3.48
N VAL A 61 -50.33 -6.90 3.12
CA VAL A 61 -51.74 -6.53 3.16
C VAL A 61 -52.16 -6.43 4.64
N VAL A 62 -52.18 -5.22 5.18
CA VAL A 62 -52.96 -4.90 6.38
C VAL A 62 -54.32 -4.41 5.93
N THR A 63 -55.30 -5.31 5.93
CA THR A 63 -56.73 -4.99 5.93
C THR A 63 -57.10 -4.28 7.23
N PRO A 64 -57.70 -3.08 7.22
CA PRO A 64 -58.50 -2.62 8.35
C PRO A 64 -59.90 -3.24 8.26
N SER A 65 -60.29 -3.89 9.35
CA SER A 65 -61.62 -4.42 9.60
C SER A 65 -62.70 -3.37 9.42
N ALA A 66 -63.80 -3.78 8.79
CA ALA A 66 -65.06 -3.08 8.77
C ALA A 66 -65.69 -3.08 10.18
N ASP A 67 -66.02 -1.90 10.68
CA ASP A 67 -67.05 -1.68 11.69
C ASP A 67 -67.96 -0.57 11.16
N GLU A 68 -69.16 -0.94 10.72
CA GLU A 68 -70.27 0.01 10.57
C GLU A 68 -70.73 0.44 11.98
N PRO A 69 -71.19 1.69 12.12
CA PRO A 69 -72.63 1.77 12.37
C PRO A 69 -73.34 2.92 11.64
N SER A 70 -74.53 2.54 11.17
CA SER A 70 -75.79 3.28 11.33
C SER A 70 -76.00 4.55 10.50
N ALA A 71 -76.91 4.39 9.53
CA ALA A 71 -77.55 5.44 8.77
C ALA A 71 -78.29 6.46 9.66
N ALA A 72 -78.12 7.74 9.30
CA ALA A 72 -79.11 8.80 9.49
C ALA A 72 -79.19 9.58 8.16
N PRO A 73 -80.38 9.99 7.69
CA PRO A 73 -80.52 10.64 6.41
C PRO A 73 -80.03 12.08 6.55
N VAL A 74 -78.98 12.44 5.79
CA VAL A 74 -78.56 13.84 5.68
C VAL A 74 -79.09 14.37 4.37
N ASP A 75 -79.84 15.45 4.51
CA ASP A 75 -80.48 16.26 3.49
C ASP A 75 -79.62 16.49 2.24
N ASP A 76 -80.33 16.55 1.13
CA ASP A 76 -79.87 16.83 -0.23
C ASP A 76 -79.32 18.27 -0.31
N ALA A 77 -78.07 18.46 0.12
CA ALA A 77 -77.32 19.69 -0.09
C ALA A 77 -76.51 19.55 -1.39
N ALA A 78 -76.95 20.29 -2.42
CA ALA A 78 -76.29 20.38 -3.72
C ALA A 78 -74.76 20.49 -3.60
N PRO A 79 -73.98 19.81 -4.46
CA PRO A 79 -72.53 19.81 -4.37
C PRO A 79 -72.00 21.23 -4.55
N VAL A 80 -71.39 21.78 -3.50
CA VAL A 80 -70.58 22.99 -3.60
C VAL A 80 -69.44 22.67 -4.58
N PRO A 81 -69.23 23.44 -5.66
CA PRO A 81 -68.14 23.17 -6.58
C PRO A 81 -66.83 23.26 -5.81
N THR A 82 -66.10 22.14 -5.77
CA THR A 82 -64.72 22.12 -5.29
C THR A 82 -63.94 23.12 -6.16
N PRO A 83 -63.28 24.14 -5.58
CA PRO A 83 -62.43 25.00 -6.39
C PRO A 83 -61.37 24.12 -7.07
N ALA A 84 -61.11 24.37 -8.35
CA ALA A 84 -60.05 23.68 -9.08
C ALA A 84 -58.75 23.72 -8.25
N PRO A 85 -57.94 22.63 -8.22
CA PRO A 85 -56.66 22.67 -7.54
C PRO A 85 -55.92 23.89 -8.08
N ARG A 86 -55.76 24.92 -7.24
CA ARG A 86 -54.85 26.00 -7.58
C ARG A 86 -53.50 25.34 -7.66
N ASP A 87 -52.81 25.51 -8.78
CA ASP A 87 -51.39 25.23 -8.87
C ASP A 87 -50.74 26.00 -7.73
N ALA A 88 -50.49 25.31 -6.61
CA ALA A 88 -49.65 25.83 -5.57
C ALA A 88 -48.32 26.08 -6.27
N GLU A 89 -47.88 27.33 -6.31
CA GLU A 89 -46.53 27.65 -6.78
C GLU A 89 -45.60 26.66 -6.08
N LEU A 90 -44.97 25.79 -6.89
CA LEU A 90 -43.94 24.88 -6.41
C LEU A 90 -42.95 25.77 -5.63
N PRO A 91 -42.64 25.46 -4.36
CA PRO A 91 -41.75 26.29 -3.57
C PRO A 91 -40.47 26.50 -4.38
N PRO A 92 -39.99 27.76 -4.50
CA PRO A 92 -38.86 28.07 -5.36
C PRO A 92 -37.66 27.24 -4.93
N GLU A 93 -37.15 26.44 -5.86
CA GLU A 93 -35.85 25.78 -5.80
C GLU A 93 -35.60 25.08 -4.45
N THR A 94 -36.11 23.85 -4.30
CA THR A 94 -35.70 22.90 -3.25
C THR A 94 -34.24 22.48 -3.44
N GLY A 95 -33.35 23.42 -3.16
CA GLY A 95 -31.89 23.32 -3.14
C GLY A 95 -31.35 24.32 -2.11
N SER A 96 -31.94 24.30 -0.90
CA SER A 96 -31.45 25.09 0.22
C SER A 96 -29.94 24.89 0.38
N ALA A 97 -29.23 25.89 0.89
CA ALA A 97 -27.78 25.79 1.08
C ALA A 97 -27.42 24.50 1.86
N GLU A 98 -28.26 24.12 2.82
CA GLU A 98 -28.15 22.88 3.60
C GLU A 98 -28.27 21.61 2.73
N ALA A 99 -29.17 21.58 1.74
CA ALA A 99 -29.30 20.43 0.84
C ALA A 99 -28.04 20.26 -0.04
N ARG A 100 -27.46 21.37 -0.51
CA ARG A 100 -26.21 21.36 -1.28
C ARG A 100 -25.00 20.96 -0.44
N GLU A 101 -24.96 21.40 0.82
CA GLU A 101 -23.93 20.96 1.77
C GLU A 101 -24.06 19.47 2.10
N ALA A 102 -25.28 18.96 2.28
CA ALA A 102 -25.52 17.53 2.51
C ALA A 102 -25.11 16.68 1.30
N GLU A 103 -25.39 17.13 0.08
CA GLU A 103 -24.94 16.48 -1.15
C GLU A 103 -23.41 16.45 -1.26
N ALA A 104 -22.73 17.57 -0.98
CA ALA A 104 -21.27 17.63 -0.99
C ALA A 104 -20.63 16.71 0.07
N VAL A 105 -21.23 16.60 1.26
CA VAL A 105 -20.78 15.66 2.31
C VAL A 105 -21.01 14.22 1.89
N ALA A 106 -22.15 13.90 1.28
CA ALA A 106 -22.44 12.56 0.78
C ALA A 106 -21.47 12.16 -0.34
N GLU A 107 -21.18 13.06 -1.27
CA GLU A 107 -20.20 12.83 -2.35
C GLU A 107 -18.79 12.63 -1.78
N ALA A 108 -18.37 13.46 -0.83
CA ALA A 108 -17.07 13.31 -0.16
C ALA A 108 -16.97 11.99 0.61
N ALA A 109 -18.07 11.53 1.23
CA ALA A 109 -18.11 10.25 1.94
C ALA A 109 -17.96 9.06 0.97
N ILE A 110 -18.62 9.10 -0.19
CA ILE A 110 -18.49 8.07 -1.23
C ILE A 110 -17.06 8.07 -1.78
N ALA A 111 -16.51 9.24 -2.12
CA ALA A 111 -15.14 9.36 -2.62
C ALA A 111 -14.10 8.85 -1.61
N ALA A 112 -14.31 9.11 -0.31
CA ALA A 112 -13.45 8.60 0.76
C ALA A 112 -13.56 7.08 0.91
N ALA A 113 -14.76 6.51 0.76
CA ALA A 113 -14.96 5.05 0.77
C ALA A 113 -14.24 4.38 -0.41
N ASP A 114 -14.36 4.93 -1.61
CA ASP A 114 -13.67 4.42 -2.81
C ASP A 114 -12.16 4.52 -2.70
N ALA A 115 -11.64 5.60 -2.12
CA ALA A 115 -10.23 5.76 -1.86
C ALA A 115 -9.70 4.70 -0.88
N ARG A 116 -10.47 4.37 0.17
CA ARG A 116 -10.12 3.30 1.11
C ARG A 116 -10.13 1.93 0.43
N ALA A 117 -11.15 1.64 -0.38
CA ALA A 117 -11.22 0.38 -1.12
C ALA A 117 -10.00 0.21 -2.05
N ARG A 118 -9.64 1.24 -2.82
CA ARG A 118 -8.43 1.23 -3.67
C ARG A 118 -7.14 1.08 -2.88
N ALA A 119 -7.04 1.71 -1.70
CA ALA A 119 -5.88 1.57 -0.83
C ALA A 119 -5.75 0.13 -0.29
N GLU A 120 -6.87 -0.49 0.11
CA GLU A 120 -6.88 -1.88 0.57
C GLU A 120 -6.49 -2.85 -0.55
N ASP A 121 -6.97 -2.64 -1.77
CA ASP A 121 -6.61 -3.47 -2.92
C ASP A 121 -5.13 -3.34 -3.27
N THR A 122 -4.59 -2.12 -3.21
CA THR A 122 -3.15 -1.88 -3.40
C THR A 122 -2.35 -2.60 -2.31
N ALA A 123 -2.75 -2.48 -1.04
CA ALA A 123 -2.08 -3.15 0.07
C ALA A 123 -2.19 -4.69 -0.01
N ARG A 124 -3.26 -5.24 -0.57
CA ARG A 124 -3.38 -6.68 -0.86
C ARG A 124 -2.41 -7.09 -1.98
N ALA A 125 -2.32 -6.29 -3.05
CA ALA A 125 -1.41 -6.55 -4.16
C ALA A 125 0.06 -6.50 -3.72
N GLU A 126 0.45 -5.50 -2.91
CA GLU A 126 1.79 -5.38 -2.36
C GLU A 126 2.16 -6.57 -1.45
N ARG A 127 1.24 -7.03 -0.60
CA ARG A 127 1.46 -8.22 0.23
C ARG A 127 1.73 -9.46 -0.60
N ARG A 128 0.90 -9.72 -1.61
CA ARG A 128 1.11 -10.84 -2.54
C ARG A 128 2.43 -10.73 -3.29
N ALA A 129 2.82 -9.51 -3.70
CA ALA A 129 4.09 -9.27 -4.36
C ALA A 129 5.29 -9.57 -3.44
N MET A 130 5.18 -9.21 -2.15
CA MET A 130 6.19 -9.52 -1.15
C MET A 130 6.31 -11.03 -0.87
N GLU A 131 5.18 -11.72 -0.73
CA GLU A 131 5.13 -13.18 -0.56
C GLU A 131 5.77 -13.89 -1.76
N ALA A 132 5.39 -13.52 -2.99
CA ALA A 132 5.99 -14.08 -4.20
C ALA A 132 7.50 -13.79 -4.29
N ALA A 133 7.93 -12.57 -3.95
CA ALA A 133 9.36 -12.23 -3.92
C ALA A 133 10.15 -13.04 -2.88
N ARG A 134 9.56 -13.30 -1.71
CA ARG A 134 10.14 -14.16 -0.67
C ARG A 134 10.28 -15.59 -1.14
N GLU A 135 9.24 -16.18 -1.72
CA GLU A 135 9.27 -17.54 -2.24
C GLU A 135 10.33 -17.71 -3.33
N GLN A 136 10.42 -16.76 -4.27
CA GLN A 136 11.42 -16.76 -5.34
C GLN A 136 12.84 -16.68 -4.78
N LEU A 137 13.10 -15.75 -3.86
CA LEU A 137 14.42 -15.58 -3.26
C LEU A 137 14.81 -16.77 -2.38
N LEU A 138 13.88 -17.29 -1.58
CA LEU A 138 14.13 -18.45 -0.73
C LEU A 138 14.50 -19.66 -1.59
N ALA A 139 13.80 -19.91 -2.69
CA ALA A 139 14.11 -21.02 -3.60
C ALA A 139 15.53 -20.92 -4.18
N VAL A 140 16.00 -19.71 -4.48
CA VAL A 140 17.34 -19.46 -5.01
C VAL A 140 18.41 -19.57 -3.93
N LEU A 141 18.14 -19.09 -2.71
CA LEU A 141 19.12 -19.03 -1.63
C LEU A 141 19.24 -20.30 -0.81
N THR A 142 18.18 -21.09 -0.66
CA THR A 142 18.15 -22.35 0.08
C THR A 142 19.39 -23.25 -0.13
N PRO A 143 19.90 -23.50 -1.36
CA PRO A 143 21.09 -24.34 -1.54
C PRO A 143 22.38 -23.78 -0.94
N HIS A 144 22.44 -22.48 -0.63
CA HIS A 144 23.58 -21.77 -0.06
C HIS A 144 23.41 -21.48 1.44
N LEU A 145 22.21 -21.62 1.99
CA LEU A 145 21.89 -21.33 3.39
C LEU A 145 22.08 -22.55 4.30
N THR A 146 23.18 -23.29 4.10
CA THR A 146 23.66 -24.30 5.05
C THR A 146 25.10 -23.99 5.45
N PRO A 147 25.52 -24.29 6.70
CA PRO A 147 26.86 -23.94 7.19
C PRO A 147 27.98 -24.49 6.31
N GLU A 148 27.78 -25.66 5.71
CA GLU A 148 28.78 -26.35 4.89
C GLU A 148 28.88 -25.77 3.47
N ARG A 149 27.87 -25.03 3.01
CA ARG A 149 27.77 -24.47 1.65
C ARG A 149 27.74 -22.94 1.63
N PHE A 150 27.78 -22.33 2.81
CA PHE A 150 27.71 -20.90 2.96
C PHE A 150 28.94 -20.23 2.34
N SER A 151 28.70 -19.32 1.40
CA SER A 151 29.70 -18.44 0.83
C SER A 151 29.02 -17.13 0.47
N THR A 152 29.54 -16.03 0.98
CA THR A 152 29.03 -14.69 0.67
C THR A 152 29.08 -14.41 -0.82
N GLU A 153 30.17 -14.78 -1.49
CA GLU A 153 30.31 -14.64 -2.95
C GLU A 153 29.26 -15.46 -3.70
N ALA A 154 29.05 -16.72 -3.31
CA ALA A 154 28.06 -17.58 -3.96
C ALA A 154 26.62 -17.06 -3.77
N ILE A 155 26.32 -16.47 -2.61
CA ILE A 155 25.03 -15.83 -2.36
C ILE A 155 24.87 -14.59 -3.24
N ARG A 156 25.88 -13.72 -3.32
CA ARG A 156 25.86 -12.52 -4.19
C ARG A 156 25.67 -12.91 -5.66
N ASP A 157 26.38 -13.93 -6.13
CA ASP A 157 26.22 -14.46 -7.49
C ASP A 157 24.80 -14.98 -7.74
N ALA A 158 24.23 -15.70 -6.77
CA ALA A 158 22.85 -16.19 -6.86
C ALA A 158 21.82 -15.05 -6.90
N LEU A 159 22.05 -13.97 -6.15
CA LEU A 159 21.20 -12.77 -6.18
C LEU A 159 21.34 -11.99 -7.50
N ALA A 160 22.55 -11.91 -8.05
CA ALA A 160 22.80 -11.25 -9.34
C ALA A 160 22.19 -12.02 -10.52
N ALA A 161 22.12 -13.35 -10.42
CA ALA A 161 21.58 -14.25 -11.46
C ALA A 161 20.05 -14.38 -11.43
N LEU A 162 19.33 -13.58 -10.62
CA LEU A 162 17.88 -13.66 -10.51
C LEU A 162 17.19 -13.36 -11.85
N PRO A 163 16.22 -14.20 -12.27
CA PRO A 163 15.45 -13.94 -13.49
C PRO A 163 14.65 -12.64 -13.37
N PRO A 164 14.27 -11.99 -14.48
CA PRO A 164 13.37 -10.83 -14.44
C PRO A 164 12.07 -11.19 -13.69
N ALA A 165 11.55 -10.24 -12.92
CA ALA A 165 10.32 -10.46 -12.16
C ALA A 165 9.10 -10.43 -13.09
N ASP A 166 8.08 -11.24 -12.76
CA ASP A 166 6.83 -11.33 -13.52
C ASP A 166 6.00 -10.04 -13.49
N SER A 167 6.24 -9.18 -12.49
CA SER A 167 5.61 -7.88 -12.37
C SER A 167 6.55 -6.85 -11.74
N MET A 168 6.26 -5.57 -11.97
CA MET A 168 7.01 -4.47 -11.36
C MET A 168 6.94 -4.51 -9.83
N ALA A 169 5.78 -4.83 -9.25
CA ALA A 169 5.61 -4.89 -7.80
C ALA A 169 6.47 -6.00 -7.16
N VAL A 170 6.50 -7.19 -7.78
CA VAL A 170 7.39 -8.29 -7.35
C VAL A 170 8.85 -7.88 -7.50
N GLY A 171 9.21 -7.24 -8.61
CA GLY A 171 10.58 -6.74 -8.83
C GLY A 171 11.04 -5.75 -7.76
N GLN A 172 10.16 -4.81 -7.37
CA GLN A 172 10.45 -3.85 -6.30
C GLN A 172 10.56 -4.51 -4.93
N ALA A 173 9.64 -5.42 -4.59
CA ALA A 173 9.69 -6.17 -3.34
C ALA A 173 10.97 -7.02 -3.25
N ARG A 174 11.33 -7.69 -4.34
CA ARG A 174 12.56 -8.47 -4.47
C ARG A 174 13.80 -7.59 -4.31
N ALA A 175 13.85 -6.43 -4.96
CA ALA A 175 14.98 -5.51 -4.83
C ALA A 175 15.19 -5.03 -3.38
N ARG A 176 14.11 -4.79 -2.63
CA ARG A 176 14.19 -4.46 -1.20
C ARG A 176 14.76 -5.60 -0.37
N LEU A 177 14.33 -6.83 -0.62
CA LEU A 177 14.86 -8.02 0.05
C LEU A 177 16.33 -8.28 -0.29
N VAL A 178 16.71 -8.17 -1.57
CA VAL A 178 18.11 -8.28 -2.02
C VAL A 178 18.98 -7.26 -1.30
N SER A 179 18.55 -6.00 -1.23
CA SER A 179 19.28 -4.94 -0.51
C SER A 179 19.47 -5.26 0.97
N ALA A 180 18.45 -5.80 1.64
CA ALA A 180 18.54 -6.19 3.04
C ALA A 180 19.51 -7.36 3.26
N ILE A 181 19.53 -8.32 2.33
CA ILE A 181 20.48 -9.44 2.38
C ILE A 181 21.91 -8.94 2.16
N GLU A 182 22.14 -8.08 1.17
CA GLU A 182 23.46 -7.47 0.92
C GLU A 182 23.96 -6.66 2.12
N GLU A 183 23.07 -5.95 2.82
CA GLU A 183 23.41 -5.25 4.05
C GLU A 183 23.89 -6.22 5.14
N ILE A 184 23.16 -7.33 5.36
CA ILE A 184 23.56 -8.37 6.32
C ILE A 184 24.92 -8.98 5.96
N LEU A 185 25.15 -9.26 4.68
CA LEU A 185 26.42 -9.83 4.20
C LEU A 185 27.58 -8.84 4.38
N THR A 186 27.35 -7.56 4.09
CA THR A 186 28.36 -6.50 4.22
C THR A 186 28.70 -6.21 5.68
N GLU A 187 27.70 -6.22 6.58
CA GLU A 187 27.89 -6.09 8.03
C GLU A 187 28.76 -7.24 8.56
N ALA A 188 28.44 -8.49 8.18
CA ALA A 188 29.20 -9.66 8.56
C ALA A 188 30.64 -9.66 8.04
N GLU A 189 30.89 -9.15 6.83
CA GLU A 189 32.24 -8.97 6.30
C GLU A 189 33.01 -7.87 7.03
N SER A 190 32.35 -6.79 7.43
CA SER A 190 32.96 -5.67 8.15
C SER A 190 33.46 -6.09 9.54
N ASP A 191 32.70 -6.94 10.25
CA ASP A 191 33.10 -7.51 11.54
C ASP A 191 34.35 -8.40 11.44
N ARG A 192 34.65 -8.95 10.26
CA ARG A 192 35.82 -9.78 10.01
C ARG A 192 37.11 -8.98 9.88
N THR A 193 37.01 -7.72 9.44
CA THR A 193 38.15 -6.80 9.34
C THR A 193 38.08 -5.82 10.51
N PRO A 194 38.49 -6.20 11.74
CA PRO A 194 38.66 -5.21 12.78
C PRO A 194 39.63 -4.17 12.24
N ASN A 195 39.16 -2.93 12.27
CA ASN A 195 39.74 -1.75 11.66
C ASN A 195 41.29 -1.77 11.74
N ALA A 196 41.95 -2.16 10.66
CA ALA A 196 43.42 -2.14 10.57
C ALA A 196 44.00 -0.71 10.74
N ALA A 197 43.12 0.31 10.79
CA ALA A 197 43.45 1.70 11.06
C ALA A 197 43.80 2.00 12.54
N GLU A 198 43.43 1.16 13.52
CA GLU A 198 43.80 1.41 14.94
C GLU A 198 45.19 0.86 15.32
N ALA A 199 45.83 0.06 14.45
CA ALA A 199 47.18 -0.48 14.69
C ALA A 199 48.32 0.36 14.06
N GLN A 200 48.00 1.51 13.46
CA GLN A 200 48.98 2.43 12.88
C GLN A 200 48.81 3.84 13.43
N GLN A 201 48.91 3.99 14.75
CA GLN A 201 49.50 5.22 15.29
C GLN A 201 51.03 5.06 15.19
N PRO A 202 51.71 5.81 14.29
CA PRO A 202 53.15 5.95 14.43
C PRO A 202 53.39 6.87 15.63
N ASP A 203 53.64 6.27 16.80
CA ASP A 203 54.38 6.94 17.87
C ASP A 203 55.76 7.28 17.30
N SER A 204 55.83 8.48 16.73
CA SER A 204 57.07 9.13 16.39
C SER A 204 57.59 9.72 17.69
N ASP A 205 58.39 8.96 18.46
CA ASP A 205 59.59 9.54 19.05
C ASP A 205 60.51 8.52 19.75
N THR A 206 61.79 8.67 19.40
CA THR A 206 62.99 8.33 20.18
C THR A 206 63.40 6.87 20.26
N GLY A 207 64.46 6.56 19.49
CA GLY A 207 65.01 5.22 19.36
C GLY A 207 65.81 4.72 20.54
N ASP A 208 65.99 3.40 20.54
CA ASP A 208 67.22 2.72 20.93
C ASP A 208 67.18 1.32 20.30
N SER A 209 68.36 0.74 20.12
CA SER A 209 68.61 -0.53 19.42
C SER A 209 67.77 -1.68 20.00
N ALA A 210 66.92 -2.29 19.17
CA ALA A 210 66.30 -3.58 19.49
C ALA A 210 66.31 -4.51 18.27
N SER A 211 66.89 -5.69 18.51
CA SER A 211 67.02 -6.87 17.65
C SER A 211 65.78 -7.13 16.78
N PRO A 212 65.92 -7.58 15.51
CA PRO A 212 64.76 -7.95 14.69
C PRO A 212 64.08 -9.18 15.31
N ALA A 213 62.93 -8.95 15.95
CA ALA A 213 62.01 -10.02 16.31
C ALA A 213 61.60 -10.78 15.03
N PRO A 214 61.44 -12.11 15.08
CA PRO A 214 60.98 -12.88 13.92
C PRO A 214 59.62 -12.36 13.45
N PRO A 215 59.30 -12.49 12.15
CA PRO A 215 58.01 -12.05 11.62
C PRO A 215 56.90 -12.71 12.45
N ALA A 216 56.08 -11.88 13.09
CA ALA A 216 54.89 -12.35 13.78
C ALA A 216 54.08 -13.14 12.75
N THR A 217 53.94 -14.44 12.98
CA THR A 217 53.05 -15.31 12.22
C THR A 217 51.70 -14.58 12.17
N PRO A 218 51.13 -14.29 10.98
CA PRO A 218 49.84 -13.63 10.90
C PRO A 218 48.86 -14.46 11.72
N ALA A 219 48.22 -13.82 12.71
CA ALA A 219 47.15 -14.45 13.47
C ALA A 219 46.13 -15.01 12.47
N PRO A 220 45.60 -16.23 12.70
CA PRO A 220 44.56 -16.77 11.84
C PRO A 220 43.45 -15.73 11.73
N SER A 221 43.15 -15.30 10.51
CA SER A 221 42.04 -14.39 10.26
C SER A 221 40.79 -14.99 10.90
N PRO A 222 39.95 -14.19 11.58
CA PRO A 222 38.72 -14.70 12.15
C PRO A 222 37.93 -15.39 11.04
N GLU A 223 37.66 -16.68 11.21
CA GLU A 223 36.79 -17.44 10.33
C GLU A 223 35.37 -16.94 10.60
N LEU A 224 34.67 -16.48 9.55
CA LEU A 224 33.31 -15.99 9.68
C LEU A 224 32.44 -17.16 10.13
N ASP A 225 31.81 -17.05 11.30
CA ASP A 225 30.79 -18.02 11.70
C ASP A 225 29.55 -17.79 10.81
N PRO A 226 29.17 -18.76 9.96
CA PRO A 226 28.05 -18.60 9.05
C PRO A 226 26.69 -18.66 9.76
N GLN A 227 26.61 -19.25 10.97
CA GLN A 227 25.35 -19.46 11.68
C GLN A 227 24.55 -18.19 11.99
N PRO A 228 25.14 -17.12 12.58
CA PRO A 228 24.41 -15.88 12.83
C PRO A 228 23.94 -15.21 11.54
N VAL A 229 24.74 -15.28 10.47
CA VAL A 229 24.43 -14.69 9.17
C VAL A 229 23.27 -15.42 8.49
N ILE A 230 23.35 -16.75 8.42
CA ILE A 230 22.26 -17.60 7.90
C ILE A 230 20.97 -17.36 8.68
N SER A 231 21.04 -17.32 10.02
CA SER A 231 19.88 -17.09 10.87
C SER A 231 19.20 -15.75 10.58
N ARG A 232 20.00 -14.69 10.37
CA ARG A 232 19.49 -13.34 10.08
C ARG A 232 18.89 -13.25 8.68
N ILE A 233 19.48 -13.93 7.68
CA ILE A 233 18.90 -14.04 6.33
C ILE A 233 17.58 -14.80 6.38
N MET A 234 17.51 -15.92 7.12
CA MET A 234 16.29 -16.72 7.25
C MET A 234 15.14 -15.98 7.94
N GLN A 235 15.41 -15.02 8.83
CA GLN A 235 14.38 -14.19 9.46
C GLN A 235 13.66 -13.22 8.49
N LEU A 236 14.21 -12.99 7.30
CA LEU A 236 13.58 -12.14 6.28
C LEU A 236 12.43 -12.84 5.53
N PHE A 237 12.31 -14.15 5.67
CA PHE A 237 11.35 -15.00 4.98
C PHE A 237 10.21 -15.42 5.92
#